data_AF-Q967E7-F1
#
_entry.id   AF-Q967E7-F1
#
_cell.length_a   1.000
_cell.length_b   1.000
_cell.length_c   1.000
_cell.angle_alpha   90.00
_cell.angle_beta   90.00
_cell.angle_gamma   90.00
#
_symmetry.space_group_name_H-M   'P 1'
#
loop_
_entity.id
_entity.type
_entity.pdbx_description
1 polymer ?
#
loop_
_entity_poly.entity_id
_entity_poly.type
_entity_poly.pdbx_seq_one_letter_code
_entity_poly.pdbx_strand_id
1 'polypeptide(L)'
;FVLVPLCFLLINVAAGNRCPTYTARKEWYSSFNEFLNPALEWDPGLSSDACNEARGIVASNAPHKFIAEKTFASGGSVPVMIGETLMDGLQDETQTENVRNLPPHTKYGCNSYFEGNLVKVVCVYK
;
A
#
# COMPACT_ATOMS: atom_id res chain seq x y z
N PHE A 1 -11.36 -24.41 -37.98
CA PHE A 1 -11.82 -23.83 -36.69
C PHE A 1 -10.91 -24.36 -35.59
N VAL A 2 -9.87 -23.61 -35.24
CA VAL A 2 -8.96 -23.97 -34.15
C VAL A 2 -9.47 -23.27 -32.90
N LEU A 3 -10.01 -24.04 -31.95
CA LEU A 3 -10.30 -23.56 -30.61
C LEU A 3 -8.98 -23.26 -29.90
N VAL A 4 -8.72 -21.97 -29.65
CA VAL A 4 -7.71 -21.54 -28.69
C VAL A 4 -8.36 -21.67 -27.30
N PRO A 5 -7.84 -22.50 -26.39
CA PRO A 5 -8.26 -22.40 -25.01
C PRO A 5 -7.65 -21.11 -24.47
N LEU A 6 -8.50 -20.12 -24.16
CA LEU A 6 -8.15 -19.05 -23.25
C LEU A 6 -7.86 -19.69 -21.88
N CYS A 7 -6.63 -20.16 -21.71
CA CYS A 7 -6.03 -20.20 -20.39
C CYS A 7 -5.90 -18.75 -19.94
N PHE A 8 -6.94 -18.26 -19.26
CA PHE A 8 -6.78 -17.20 -18.30
C PHE A 8 -5.64 -17.64 -17.38
N LEU A 9 -4.46 -17.06 -17.59
CA LEU A 9 -3.41 -16.94 -16.59
C LEU A 9 -4.03 -16.15 -15.44
N LEU A 10 -4.82 -16.84 -14.62
CA LEU A 10 -4.98 -16.52 -13.22
C LEU A 10 -3.56 -16.55 -12.68
N ILE A 11 -2.94 -15.39 -12.61
CA ILE A 11 -1.76 -15.19 -11.79
C ILE A 11 -2.27 -15.39 -10.37
N ASN A 12 -2.38 -16.67 -9.96
CA ASN A 12 -2.33 -17.07 -8.58
C ASN A 12 -0.94 -16.64 -8.12
N VAL A 13 -0.83 -15.36 -7.77
CA VAL A 13 0.24 -14.88 -6.93
C VAL A 13 -0.01 -15.58 -5.60
N ALA A 14 0.48 -16.81 -5.47
CA ALA A 14 0.87 -17.29 -4.17
C ALA A 14 1.78 -16.20 -3.62
N ALA A 15 1.28 -15.48 -2.63
CA ALA A 15 1.96 -14.35 -2.02
C ALA A 15 3.24 -14.84 -1.36
N GLY A 16 4.32 -14.95 -2.14
CA GLY A 16 5.66 -15.00 -1.57
C GLY A 16 5.90 -13.70 -0.81
N ASN A 17 6.61 -13.79 0.30
CA ASN A 17 6.94 -12.67 1.18
C ASN A 17 7.63 -11.54 0.40
N ARG A 18 6.85 -10.59 -0.14
CA ARG A 18 7.37 -9.56 -1.04
C ARG A 18 6.55 -8.30 -1.01
N CYS A 19 7.23 -7.18 -1.25
CA CYS A 19 6.57 -6.01 -1.80
C CYS A 19 6.24 -6.28 -3.27
N PRO A 20 5.04 -5.91 -3.77
CA PRO A 20 4.67 -6.13 -5.17
C PRO A 20 5.69 -5.52 -6.14
N THR A 21 6.22 -4.34 -5.81
CA THR A 21 7.29 -3.63 -6.53
C THR A 21 8.11 -2.77 -5.56
N TYR A 22 9.40 -2.54 -5.83
CA TYR A 22 10.23 -1.60 -5.04
C TYR A 22 9.80 -0.14 -5.23
N THR A 23 9.37 0.21 -6.44
CA THR A 23 8.67 1.46 -6.75
C THR A 23 7.18 1.14 -6.91
N ALA A 24 6.38 1.48 -5.90
CA ALA A 24 4.96 1.17 -5.91
C ALA A 24 4.23 1.98 -6.99
N ARG A 25 3.11 1.45 -7.49
CA ARG A 25 2.27 2.20 -8.42
C ARG A 25 1.46 3.23 -7.64
N LYS A 26 1.68 4.52 -7.91
CA LYS A 26 0.92 5.64 -7.32
C LYS A 26 -0.59 5.36 -7.30
N GLU A 27 -1.08 4.82 -8.41
CA GLU A 27 -2.49 4.49 -8.68
C GLU A 27 -3.18 3.67 -7.58
N TRP A 28 -2.43 2.81 -6.87
CA TRP A 28 -2.99 1.94 -5.83
C TRP A 28 -3.18 2.65 -4.49
N TYR A 29 -2.60 3.85 -4.32
CA TYR A 29 -2.57 4.56 -3.04
C TYR A 29 -3.05 6.01 -3.16
N SER A 30 -3.10 6.58 -4.36
CA SER A 30 -3.38 8.00 -4.55
C SER A 30 -4.78 8.37 -4.09
N SER A 31 -5.81 7.59 -4.43
CA SER A 31 -7.18 7.90 -4.01
C SER A 31 -7.35 7.93 -2.49
N PHE A 32 -6.65 7.05 -1.78
CA PHE A 32 -6.65 7.06 -0.30
C PHE A 32 -5.99 8.32 0.26
N ASN A 33 -4.81 8.67 -0.24
CA ASN A 33 -4.09 9.85 0.24
C ASN A 33 -4.78 11.15 -0.16
N GLU A 34 -5.34 11.22 -1.37
CA GLU A 34 -6.15 12.36 -1.84
C GLU A 34 -7.44 12.52 -1.03
N PHE A 35 -8.05 11.42 -0.57
CA PHE A 35 -9.20 11.46 0.34
C PHE A 35 -8.83 12.04 1.71
N LEU A 36 -7.66 11.69 2.26
CA LEU A 36 -7.23 12.21 3.56
C LEU A 36 -6.68 13.63 3.47
N ASN A 37 -5.85 13.91 2.49
CA ASN A 37 -5.23 15.22 2.29
C ASN A 37 -4.90 15.42 0.80
N PRO A 38 -5.72 16.19 0.06
CA PRO A 38 -5.56 16.36 -1.39
C PRO A 38 -4.31 17.18 -1.78
N ALA A 39 -3.63 17.81 -0.82
CA ALA A 39 -2.44 18.61 -1.07
C ALA A 39 -1.13 17.80 -1.00
N LEU A 40 -1.19 16.48 -0.80
CA LEU A 40 -0.02 15.61 -0.75
C LEU A 40 0.57 15.34 -2.14
N GLU A 41 1.90 15.21 -2.21
CA GLU A 41 2.61 14.99 -3.46
C GLU A 41 3.34 13.64 -3.47
N TRP A 42 3.08 12.84 -4.50
CA TRP A 42 3.71 11.53 -4.65
C TRP A 42 5.21 11.64 -4.92
N ASP A 43 6.00 10.92 -4.14
CA ASP A 43 7.44 10.74 -4.34
C ASP A 43 7.77 9.23 -4.42
N PRO A 44 8.11 8.71 -5.62
CA PRO A 44 8.44 7.31 -5.80
C PRO A 44 9.69 6.86 -5.02
N GLY A 45 10.58 7.79 -4.64
CA GLY A 45 11.75 7.49 -3.81
C GLY A 45 11.36 7.00 -2.41
N LEU A 46 10.23 7.47 -1.88
CA LEU A 46 9.73 7.11 -0.56
C LEU A 46 9.02 5.74 -0.54
N SER A 47 8.64 5.18 -1.69
CA SER A 47 8.05 3.84 -1.77
C SER A 47 9.00 2.71 -1.37
N SER A 48 10.32 2.91 -1.53
CA SER A 48 11.31 1.94 -1.08
C SER A 48 11.43 1.93 0.44
N ASP A 49 11.40 3.12 1.08
CA ASP A 49 11.38 3.26 2.53
C ASP A 49 10.14 2.58 3.12
N ALA A 50 8.97 2.82 2.52
CA ALA A 50 7.71 2.19 2.93
C ALA A 50 7.75 0.65 2.79
N CYS A 51 8.38 0.11 1.74
CA CYS A 51 8.56 -1.33 1.59
C CYS A 51 9.47 -1.93 2.68
N ASN A 52 10.57 -1.26 3.01
CA ASN A 52 11.50 -1.73 4.04
C ASN A 52 10.87 -1.71 5.44
N GLU A 53 10.05 -0.68 5.74
CA GLU A 53 9.23 -0.63 6.95
C GLU A 53 8.21 -1.77 6.96
N ALA A 54 7.47 -1.98 5.87
CA ALA A 54 6.45 -3.01 5.76
C ALA A 54 7.04 -4.42 5.96
N ARG A 55 8.27 -4.65 5.49
CA ARG A 55 9.01 -5.91 5.70
C ARG A 55 9.61 -6.07 7.10
N GLY A 56 9.62 -5.02 7.92
CA GLY A 56 10.27 -5.01 9.23
C GLY A 56 11.80 -5.06 9.18
N ILE A 57 12.42 -4.68 8.06
CA ILE A 57 13.90 -4.72 7.91
C ILE A 57 14.53 -3.45 8.47
N VAL A 58 14.02 -2.29 8.05
CA VAL A 58 14.50 -0.98 8.50
C VAL A 58 13.29 -0.09 8.70
N ALA A 59 13.20 0.52 9.88
CA ALA A 59 12.20 1.54 10.12
C ALA A 59 12.57 2.81 9.32
N SER A 60 11.65 3.29 8.49
CA SER A 60 11.66 4.60 7.87
C SER A 60 11.83 5.69 8.92
N ASN A 61 12.67 6.67 8.60
CA ASN A 61 12.89 7.87 9.41
C ASN A 61 11.86 8.99 9.14
N ALA A 62 10.82 8.71 8.36
CA ALA A 62 9.76 9.68 8.10
C ALA A 62 9.06 10.09 9.41
N PRO A 63 8.81 11.40 9.62
CA PRO A 63 8.18 11.91 10.85
C PRO A 63 6.74 11.42 11.03
N HIS A 64 6.04 11.18 9.92
CA HIS A 64 4.67 10.67 9.93
C HIS A 64 4.58 9.41 9.10
N LYS A 65 3.76 8.46 9.58
CA LYS A 65 3.52 7.17 8.94
C LYS A 65 2.03 6.83 9.09
N PHE A 66 1.53 6.09 8.12
CA PHE A 66 0.26 5.41 8.18
C PHE A 66 0.51 3.93 7.93
N ILE A 67 0.12 3.07 8.86
CA ILE A 67 0.33 1.63 8.80
C ILE A 67 -1.00 0.94 9.02
N ALA A 68 -1.37 0.10 8.05
CA ALA A 68 -2.59 -0.70 8.10
C ALA A 68 -2.26 -2.16 7.78
N GLU A 69 -2.93 -3.08 8.47
CA GLU A 69 -2.76 -4.52 8.27
C GLU A 69 -4.14 -5.17 8.19
N LYS A 70 -4.32 -6.07 7.23
CA LYS A 70 -5.55 -6.85 7.09
C LYS A 70 -5.24 -8.28 6.66
N THR A 71 -5.79 -9.24 7.38
CA THR A 71 -5.74 -10.66 7.02
C THR A 71 -7.02 -11.05 6.29
N PHE A 72 -6.87 -11.60 5.09
CA PHE A 72 -7.99 -12.01 4.24
C PHE A 72 -8.31 -13.50 4.42
N ALA A 73 -9.58 -13.88 4.24
CA ALA A 73 -9.97 -15.29 4.28
C ALA A 73 -9.39 -16.09 3.10
N SER A 74 -9.25 -15.44 1.94
CA SER A 74 -8.61 -15.98 0.74
C SER A 74 -7.86 -14.88 -0.01
N GLY A 75 -6.91 -15.28 -0.86
CA GLY A 75 -6.22 -14.34 -1.75
C GLY A 75 -7.18 -13.66 -2.73
N GLY A 76 -6.79 -12.48 -3.20
CA GLY A 76 -7.56 -11.65 -4.13
C GLY A 76 -6.66 -10.85 -5.06
N SER A 77 -7.23 -9.90 -5.79
CA SER A 77 -6.43 -9.01 -6.63
C SER A 77 -5.61 -8.06 -5.75
N VAL A 78 -4.32 -7.89 -6.07
CA VAL A 78 -3.39 -7.03 -5.30
C VAL A 78 -3.94 -5.62 -5.07
N PRO A 79 -4.46 -4.88 -6.07
CA PRO A 79 -5.00 -3.54 -5.84
C PRO A 79 -6.22 -3.52 -4.91
N VAL A 80 -7.10 -4.52 -5.01
CA VAL A 80 -8.29 -4.62 -4.14
C VAL A 80 -7.89 -4.88 -2.71
N MET A 81 -6.98 -5.84 -2.47
CA MET A 81 -6.52 -6.14 -1.12
C MET A 81 -5.80 -4.96 -0.48
N ILE A 82 -5.00 -4.20 -1.24
CA ILE A 82 -4.39 -2.94 -0.77
C ILE A 82 -5.46 -1.93 -0.39
N GLY A 83 -6.44 -1.68 -1.28
CA GLY A 83 -7.52 -0.73 -1.02
C GLY A 83 -8.32 -1.09 0.22
N GLU A 84 -8.70 -2.35 0.38
CA GLU A 84 -9.40 -2.83 1.57
C GLU A 84 -8.58 -2.72 2.85
N THR A 85 -7.27 -2.94 2.78
CA THR A 85 -6.37 -2.79 3.93
C THR A 85 -6.29 -1.31 4.35
N LEU A 86 -6.18 -0.39 3.38
CA LEU A 86 -6.18 1.05 3.65
C LEU A 86 -7.49 1.54 4.27
N MET A 87 -8.63 1.03 3.80
CA MET A 87 -9.94 1.35 4.38
C MET A 87 -10.10 0.83 5.81
N ASP A 88 -9.56 -0.36 6.10
CA ASP A 88 -9.57 -0.90 7.46
C ASP A 88 -8.76 -0.03 8.42
N GLY A 89 -7.59 0.44 7.97
CA GLY A 89 -6.73 1.35 8.73
C GLY A 89 -7.34 2.71 9.07
N LEU A 90 -8.41 3.15 8.38
CA LEU A 90 -9.12 4.40 8.72
C LEU A 90 -9.78 4.37 10.11
N GLN A 91 -9.94 3.18 10.71
CA GLN A 91 -10.44 3.03 12.06
C GLN A 91 -9.47 3.57 13.12
N ASP A 92 -8.18 3.72 12.79
CA ASP A 92 -7.22 4.44 13.62
C ASP A 92 -7.34 5.94 13.37
N GLU A 93 -8.17 6.59 14.19
CA GLU A 93 -8.41 8.04 14.10
C GLU A 93 -7.12 8.86 14.29
N THR A 94 -6.19 8.39 15.13
CA THR A 94 -4.94 9.12 15.42
C THR A 94 -4.05 9.17 14.18
N GLN A 95 -3.82 8.04 13.51
CA GLN A 95 -3.04 8.02 12.28
C GLN A 95 -3.74 8.81 11.15
N THR A 96 -5.06 8.68 11.06
CA THR A 96 -5.88 9.36 10.06
C THR A 96 -5.82 10.89 10.21
N GLU A 97 -5.97 11.40 11.42
CA GLU A 97 -5.86 12.83 11.72
C GLU A 97 -4.44 13.37 11.49
N ASN A 98 -3.41 12.57 11.81
CA ASN A 98 -2.03 12.95 11.53
C ASN A 98 -1.81 13.22 10.03
N VAL A 99 -2.35 12.38 9.15
CA VAL A 99 -2.23 12.56 7.69
C VAL A 99 -3.07 13.75 7.19
N ARG A 100 -4.30 13.89 7.68
CA ARG A 100 -5.21 15.02 7.34
C ARG A 100 -4.59 16.38 7.63
N ASN A 101 -3.83 16.49 8.71
CA ASN A 101 -3.24 17.74 9.19
C ASN A 101 -1.82 18.01 8.65
N LEU A 102 -1.30 17.17 7.74
CA LEU A 102 0.02 17.40 7.14
C LEU A 102 0.05 18.71 6.34
N PRO A 103 1.17 19.44 6.35
CA PRO A 103 1.35 20.63 5.53
C PRO A 103 1.07 20.36 4.03
N PRO A 104 0.57 21.36 3.28
CA PRO A 104 0.47 21.26 1.83
C PRO A 104 1.82 20.91 1.18
N HIS A 105 1.79 20.16 0.09
CA HIS A 105 2.97 19.70 -0.67
C HIS A 105 3.91 18.74 0.09
N THR A 106 3.49 18.22 1.26
CA THR A 106 4.20 17.13 1.94
C THR A 106 4.36 15.94 0.99
N LYS A 107 5.58 15.41 0.89
CA LYS A 107 5.90 14.30 0.01
C LYS A 107 5.47 13.01 0.67
N TYR A 108 4.95 12.07 -0.13
CA TYR A 108 4.61 10.76 0.38
C TYR A 108 4.98 9.63 -0.57
N GLY A 109 5.28 8.48 0.00
CA GLY A 109 5.39 7.22 -0.73
C GLY A 109 4.73 6.11 0.06
N CYS A 110 4.05 5.22 -0.65
CA CYS A 110 3.43 4.05 -0.05
C CYS A 110 3.99 2.77 -0.67
N ASN A 111 3.88 1.68 0.07
CA ASN A 111 4.07 0.34 -0.45
C ASN A 111 3.28 -0.67 0.38
N SER A 112 3.19 -1.90 -0.11
CA SER A 112 2.56 -3.00 0.61
C SER A 112 3.47 -4.20 0.68
N TYR A 113 3.28 -5.03 1.69
CA TYR A 113 3.96 -6.30 1.90
C TYR A 113 2.88 -7.38 2.06
N PHE A 114 3.07 -8.48 1.33
CA PHE A 114 2.16 -9.62 1.35
C PHE A 114 2.86 -10.83 1.97
N GLU A 115 2.22 -11.45 2.96
CA GLU A 115 2.67 -12.66 3.62
C GLU A 115 1.50 -13.63 3.79
N GLY A 116 1.41 -14.63 2.90
CA GLY A 116 0.22 -15.48 2.82
C GLY A 116 -1.05 -14.66 2.53
N ASN A 117 -2.01 -14.67 3.45
CA ASN A 117 -3.23 -13.87 3.33
C ASN A 117 -3.16 -12.53 4.08
N LEU A 118 -2.05 -12.24 4.75
CA LEU A 118 -1.83 -10.95 5.41
C LEU A 118 -1.35 -9.93 4.37
N VAL A 119 -1.95 -8.75 4.41
CA VAL A 119 -1.49 -7.58 3.68
C VAL A 119 -1.19 -6.48 4.67
N LYS A 120 0.04 -5.98 4.61
CA LYS A 120 0.48 -4.78 5.32
C LYS A 120 0.66 -3.67 4.33
N VAL A 121 0.07 -2.51 4.58
CA VAL A 121 0.27 -1.29 3.82
C VAL A 121 0.96 -0.27 4.70
N VAL A 122 2.01 0.35 4.18
CA VAL A 122 2.71 1.46 4.82
C VAL A 122 2.71 2.64 3.87
N CYS A 123 2.32 3.81 4.35
CA CYS A 123 2.59 5.09 3.73
C CYS A 123 3.49 5.91 4.65
N VAL A 124 4.52 6.54 4.09
CA VAL A 124 5.45 7.42 4.81
C VAL A 124 5.35 8.83 4.23
N TYR A 125 5.46 9.84 5.09
CA TYR A 125 5.27 11.25 4.72
C TYR A 125 6.45 12.10 5.20
N LYS A 126 7.03 12.94 4.32
CA LYS A 126 8.22 13.77 4.57
C LYS A 126 8.06 15.20 4.07
#